data_AF-H1FZS6-F1
#
_entry.id   AF-H1FZS6-F1
#
_cell.length_a   1.000
_cell.length_b   1.000
_cell.length_c   1.000
_cell.angle_alpha   90.00
_cell.angle_beta   90.00
_cell.angle_gamma   90.00
#
_symmetry.space_group_name_H-M   'P 1'
#
loop_
_entity.id
_entity.type
_entity.pdbx_description
1 polymer ?
#
loop_
_entity_poly.entity_id
_entity_poly.type
_entity_poly.pdbx_seq_one_letter_code
_entity_poly.pdbx_strand_id
1 'polypeptide(L)'
;MVKKTLPPAEPATFEQDLEALEALVARMEQGELSLEVSLKEFERGIALTRRCQQALTQAEQKVRQLTESGTDIDFDTPDHESDEEGER
;
A
#
# COMPACT_ATOMS: atom_id res chain seq x y z
N MET A 1 -17.17 -16.83 -19.73
CA MET A 1 -16.34 -15.61 -19.70
C MET A 1 -15.88 -15.40 -18.27
N VAL A 2 -14.66 -15.79 -17.92
CA VAL A 2 -14.10 -15.53 -16.58
C VAL A 2 -13.22 -14.28 -16.71
N LYS A 3 -13.80 -13.10 -16.43
CA LYS A 3 -13.00 -11.88 -16.28
C LYS A 3 -12.22 -12.04 -14.99
N LYS A 4 -10.96 -12.45 -15.12
CA LYS A 4 -10.00 -12.63 -14.04
C LYS A 4 -9.82 -11.26 -13.37
N THR A 5 -10.53 -11.06 -12.26
CA THR A 5 -10.39 -9.91 -11.38
C THR A 5 -8.93 -9.90 -10.93
N LEU A 6 -8.14 -8.93 -11.40
CA LEU A 6 -6.85 -8.68 -10.78
C LEU A 6 -7.14 -8.29 -9.33
N PRO A 7 -6.54 -8.96 -8.34
CA PRO A 7 -6.71 -8.56 -6.97
C PRO A 7 -6.18 -7.12 -6.83
N PRO A 8 -6.84 -6.26 -6.05
CA PRO A 8 -6.23 -5.00 -5.67
C PRO A 8 -4.87 -5.32 -5.02
N ALA A 9 -3.86 -4.50 -5.23
CA ALA A 9 -2.76 -4.44 -4.29
C ALA A 9 -3.40 -4.29 -2.89
N GLU A 10 -3.45 -5.37 -2.11
CA GLU A 10 -4.10 -5.33 -0.81
C GLU A 10 -3.35 -4.30 0.01
N PRO A 11 -4.03 -3.45 0.81
CA PRO A 11 -3.36 -2.42 1.60
C PRO A 11 -2.19 -2.98 2.43
N ALA A 12 -2.33 -4.21 2.91
CA ALA A 12 -1.27 -4.97 3.56
C ALA A 12 0.02 -5.09 2.71
N THR A 13 -0.09 -5.27 1.39
CA THR A 13 1.08 -5.37 0.49
C THR A 13 1.80 -4.05 0.28
N PHE A 14 1.10 -2.92 0.30
CA PHE A 14 1.74 -1.60 0.22
C PHE A 14 2.50 -1.28 1.50
N GLU A 15 1.85 -1.44 2.66
CA GLU A 15 2.46 -1.16 3.96
C GLU A 15 3.69 -2.04 4.20
N GLN A 16 3.61 -3.33 3.83
CA GLN A 16 4.76 -4.25 3.89
C GLN A 16 5.92 -3.84 2.98
N ASP A 17 5.64 -3.42 1.75
CA ASP A 17 6.68 -2.98 0.82
C ASP A 17 7.32 -1.65 1.26
N LEU A 18 6.54 -0.76 1.88
CA LEU A 18 7.03 0.48 2.46
C LEU A 18 7.92 0.22 3.69
N GLU A 19 7.46 -0.61 4.63
CA GLU A 19 8.25 -0.99 5.81
C GLU A 19 9.57 -1.67 5.41
N ALA A 20 9.53 -2.57 4.42
CA ALA A 20 10.72 -3.21 3.90
C ALA A 20 11.69 -2.22 3.22
N LEU A 21 11.18 -1.15 2.58
CA LEU A 21 11.99 -0.09 2.00
C LEU A 21 12.65 0.78 3.08
N GLU A 22 11.91 1.15 4.12
CA GLU A 22 12.43 1.92 5.25
C GLU A 22 13.54 1.17 5.98
N ALA A 23 13.32 -0.12 6.28
CA ALA A 23 14.34 -0.98 6.90
C ALA A 23 15.60 -1.10 6.03
N LEU A 24 15.43 -1.18 4.71
CA LEU A 24 16.53 -1.23 3.76
C LEU A 24 17.34 0.07 3.77
N VAL A 25 16.68 1.23 3.71
CA VAL A 25 17.32 2.54 3.77
C VAL A 25 18.09 2.70 5.08
N ALA A 26 17.46 2.38 6.22
CA ALA A 26 18.10 2.44 7.53
C ALA A 26 19.38 1.59 7.59
N ARG A 27 19.37 0.40 6.97
CA ARG A 27 20.54 -0.46 6.88
C ARG A 27 21.63 0.12 5.96
N MET A 28 21.26 0.74 4.84
CA MET A 28 22.22 1.39 3.94
C MET A 28 22.89 2.61 4.59
N GLU A 29 22.15 3.36 5.42
CA GLU A 29 22.66 4.55 6.13
C GLU A 29 23.64 4.21 7.26
N GLN A 30 23.59 2.99 7.81
CA GLN A 30 24.57 2.53 8.81
C GLN A 30 26.01 2.47 8.26
N GLY A 31 26.18 2.38 6.93
CA GLY A 31 27.50 2.49 6.29
C GLY A 31 28.43 1.28 6.44
N GLU A 32 27.97 0.17 7.03
CA GLU A 32 28.78 -1.05 7.24
C GLU A 32 28.72 -2.05 6.06
N LEU A 33 28.05 -1.70 4.97
CA LEU A 33 27.85 -2.58 3.81
C LEU A 33 29.04 -2.57 2.86
N SER A 34 29.46 -3.75 2.40
CA SER A 34 30.40 -3.85 1.29
C SER A 34 29.76 -3.37 -0.02
N LEU A 35 30.57 -2.96 -0.99
CA LEU A 35 30.08 -2.46 -2.28
C LEU A 35 29.09 -3.43 -2.97
N GLU A 36 29.41 -4.72 -2.99
CA GLU A 36 28.53 -5.72 -3.60
C GLU A 36 27.18 -5.81 -2.89
N VAL A 37 27.18 -5.74 -1.55
CA VAL A 37 25.95 -5.77 -0.76
C VAL A 37 25.16 -4.48 -0.98
N SER A 38 25.82 -3.31 -1.01
CA SER A 38 25.18 -2.03 -1.28
C SER A 38 24.48 -2.00 -2.64
N LEU A 39 25.08 -2.61 -3.68
CA LEU A 39 24.44 -2.73 -5.00
C LEU A 39 23.19 -3.63 -4.95
N LYS A 40 23.25 -4.76 -4.23
CA LYS A 40 22.09 -5.65 -4.05
C LYS A 40 20.96 -4.98 -3.28
N GLU A 41 21.27 -4.26 -2.20
CA GLU A 41 20.26 -3.48 -1.46
C GLU A 41 19.67 -2.38 -2.34
N PHE A 42 20.49 -1.68 -3.13
CA PHE A 42 20.00 -0.67 -4.06
C PHE A 42 19.02 -1.24 -5.09
N GLU A 43 19.36 -2.36 -5.74
CA GLU A 43 18.47 -3.05 -6.68
C GLU A 43 17.14 -3.44 -6.03
N ARG A 44 17.19 -3.97 -4.80
CA ARG A 44 16.00 -4.31 -4.02
C ARG A 44 15.18 -3.05 -3.69
N GLY A 45 15.82 -1.95 -3.32
CA GLY A 45 15.17 -0.67 -3.05
C GLY A 45 14.42 -0.12 -4.26
N ILE A 46 15.01 -0.23 -5.46
CA ILE A 46 14.34 0.13 -6.73
C ILE A 46 13.09 -0.73 -6.95
N ALA A 47 13.19 -2.04 -6.70
CA ALA A 47 12.05 -2.95 -6.86
C ALA A 47 10.91 -2.66 -5.86
N LEU A 48 11.24 -2.36 -4.61
CA LEU A 48 10.27 -1.95 -3.58
C LEU A 48 9.58 -0.64 -3.96
N THR A 49 10.36 0.38 -4.33
CA THR A 49 9.83 1.69 -4.75
C THR A 49 8.84 1.57 -5.91
N ARG A 50 9.16 0.76 -6.92
CA ARG A 50 8.27 0.51 -8.07
C ARG A 50 6.95 -0.14 -7.65
N ARG A 51 7.00 -1.09 -6.72
CA ARG A 51 5.79 -1.76 -6.20
C ARG A 51 4.91 -0.77 -5.42
N CYS A 52 5.50 0.07 -4.58
CA CYS A 52 4.78 1.13 -3.87
C CYS A 52 4.09 2.08 -4.86
N GLN A 53 4.80 2.57 -5.87
CA GLN A 53 4.24 3.45 -6.91
C GLN A 53 3.10 2.78 -7.69
N GLN A 54 3.24 1.50 -8.00
CA GLN A 54 2.22 0.74 -8.70
C GLN A 54 0.95 0.57 -7.84
N ALA A 55 1.10 0.31 -6.54
CA ALA A 55 -0.01 0.22 -5.61
C ALA A 55 -0.75 1.57 -5.48
N LEU A 56 -0.01 2.68 -5.34
CA LEU A 56 -0.59 4.03 -5.30
C LEU A 56 -1.35 4.37 -6.59
N THR A 57 -0.79 4.02 -7.75
CA THR A 57 -1.44 4.23 -9.06
C THR A 57 -2.76 3.46 -9.16
N GLN A 58 -2.78 2.21 -8.68
CA GLN A 58 -4.01 1.40 -8.66
C GLN A 58 -5.06 1.98 -7.71
N ALA A 59 -4.64 2.43 -6.53
CA ALA A 59 -5.53 3.08 -5.57
C ALA A 59 -6.16 4.35 -6.17
N GLU A 60 -5.35 5.20 -6.80
CA GLU A 60 -5.82 6.43 -7.45
C GLU A 60 -6.81 6.13 -8.60
N GLN A 61 -6.52 5.12 -9.42
CA GLN A 61 -7.43 4.66 -10.47
C GLN A 61 -8.76 4.17 -9.91
N LYS A 62 -8.73 3.44 -8.79
CA LYS A 62 -9.94 2.94 -8.13
C LYS A 62 -10.77 4.09 -7.58
N VAL A 63 -10.15 5.06 -6.90
CA VAL A 63 -10.83 6.27 -6.41
C VAL A 63 -11.50 7.00 -7.57
N ARG A 64 -10.76 7.24 -8.66
CA ARG A 64 -11.30 7.91 -9.85
C ARG A 64 -12.51 7.18 -10.44
N GLN A 65 -12.44 5.87 -10.59
CA GLN A 65 -13.56 5.07 -11.11
C GLN A 65 -14.80 5.19 -10.21
N LEU A 66 -14.61 5.19 -8.89
CA LEU A 66 -15.72 5.30 -7.94
C LEU A 66 -16.37 6.68 -8.00
N THR A 67 -15.57 7.75 -8.03
CA THR A 67 -16.07 9.13 -8.14
C THR A 67 -16.74 9.40 -9.50
N GLU A 68 -16.18 8.90 -10.61
CA GLU A 68 -16.76 9.07 -11.95
C GLU A 68 -18.04 8.24 -12.15
N SER A 69 -18.17 7.11 -11.43
CA SER A 69 -19.38 6.27 -11.48
C SER A 69 -20.59 6.87 -10.76
N GLY A 70 -20.47 8.07 -10.17
CA GLY A 70 -21.54 8.71 -9.40
C GLY A 70 -21.83 8.01 -8.08
N THR A 71 -20.89 7.20 -7.58
CA THR A 71 -20.97 6.68 -6.22
C THR A 71 -20.55 7.82 -5.29
N ASP A 72 -21.52 8.41 -4.59
CA ASP A 72 -21.26 9.34 -3.49
C ASP A 72 -20.55 8.55 -2.37
N ILE A 73 -19.22 8.60 -2.36
CA ILE A 73 -18.43 8.05 -1.25
C ILE A 73 -18.31 9.15 -0.21
N ASP A 74 -19.15 9.08 0.81
CA ASP A 74 -19.04 9.93 1.98
C ASP A 74 -17.94 9.38 2.89
N PHE A 75 -16.73 9.93 2.78
CA PHE A 75 -15.56 9.53 3.57
C PHE A 75 -15.66 9.96 5.05
N ASP A 76 -16.68 10.73 5.44
CA ASP A 76 -16.80 11.33 6.77
C ASP A 76 -17.77 10.58 7.70
N THR A 77 -18.23 9.38 7.31
CA THR A 77 -19.02 8.52 8.19
C THR A 77 -18.10 7.51 8.91
N PRO A 78 -17.75 7.74 10.19
CA PRO A 78 -17.16 6.68 10.99
C PRO A 78 -18.21 5.58 11.18
N ASP A 79 -17.90 4.38 10.65
CA ASP A 79 -18.61 3.12 10.93
C ASP A 79 -18.46 2.75 12.42
N HIS A 80 -19.12 3.51 13.30
CA HIS A 80 -19.31 3.13 14.69
C HIS A 80 -20.74 2.61 14.86
N GLU A 81 -20.97 1.40 14.37
CA GLU A 81 -21.90 0.49 15.04
C GLU A 81 -21.26 0.13 16.39
N SER A 82 -21.49 0.98 17.39
CA SER A 82 -21.37 0.55 18.79
C SER A 82 -22.75 0.07 19.21
N ASP A 83 -22.85 -1.26 19.32
CA ASP A 83 -23.87 -1.95 20.08
C ASP A 83 -24.09 -1.25 21.44
N GLU A 84 -25.18 -0.49 21.59
CA GLU A 84 -25.74 -0.29 22.92
C GLU A 84 -26.65 -1.48 23.23
N GLU A 85 -26.02 -2.50 23.80
CA GLU A 85 -26.66 -3.49 24.66
C GLU A 85 -27.57 -2.77 25.67
N GLY A 86 -28.76 -3.33 25.86
CA GLY A 86 -29.86 -2.63 26.48
C GLY A 86 -29.68 -2.28 27.95
N GLU A 87 -30.37 -1.23 28.36
CA GLU A 87 -30.91 -1.15 29.72
C GLU A 87 -32.12 -0.23 29.79
N ARG A 88 -33.32 -0.82 29.80
CA ARG A 88 -34.42 -0.62 30.78
C ARG A 88 -35.72 -1.25 30.32
#